data_AF-A0A537ZBS6-F1
#
_entry.id   AF-A0A537ZBS6-F1
#
_cell.length_a   1.000
_cell.length_b   1.000
_cell.length_c   1.000
_cell.angle_alpha   90.00
_cell.angle_beta   90.00
_cell.angle_gamma   90.00
#
_symmetry.space_group_name_H-M   'P 1'
#
loop_
_entity.id
_entity.type
_entity.pdbx_description
1 polymer ?
#
loop_
_entity_poly.entity_id
_entity_poly.type
_entity_poly.pdbx_seq_one_letter_code
_entity_poly.pdbx_strand_id
1 'polypeptide(L)'
;MTGGGTWSTSSGGSGTYAVTRLVSWESAGPQACCPFTVNIDAGTRTNGTAVVTIAFSDGAQGVLTIGCHGPGAPPGIFEGIATTKGYKTYYTVQPPTNGVDANRTIFHVR
;
A
#
# COMPACT_ATOMS: atom_id res chain seq x y z
N MET A 1 9.98 12.45 4.00
CA MET A 1 9.55 11.40 3.04
C MET A 1 8.74 12.08 1.96
N THR A 2 9.12 11.95 0.69
CA THR A 2 8.37 12.52 -0.43
C THR A 2 7.54 11.41 -1.06
N GLY A 3 6.23 11.59 -1.14
CA GLY A 3 5.33 10.59 -1.69
C GLY A 3 3.93 11.14 -1.86
N GLY A 4 3.08 10.41 -2.57
CA GLY A 4 1.72 10.83 -2.88
C GLY A 4 1.15 10.03 -4.04
N GLY A 5 -0.05 10.39 -4.46
CA GLY A 5 -0.70 9.75 -5.58
C GLY A 5 -2.06 10.34 -5.90
N THR A 6 -2.72 9.72 -6.86
CA THR A 6 -4.13 9.94 -7.16
C THR A 6 -4.98 8.90 -6.44
N TRP A 7 -6.26 9.20 -6.24
CA TRP A 7 -7.24 8.23 -5.75
C TRP A 7 -8.56 8.40 -6.51
N SER A 8 -9.32 7.31 -6.56
CA SER A 8 -10.69 7.28 -7.04
C SER A 8 -11.52 6.26 -6.23
N THR A 9 -12.84 6.41 -6.26
CA THR A 9 -13.80 5.52 -5.58
C THR A 9 -14.84 5.04 -6.58
N SER A 10 -15.45 3.88 -6.32
CA SER A 10 -16.52 3.33 -7.16
C SER A 10 -17.77 4.23 -7.22
N SER A 11 -17.98 5.08 -6.21
CA SER A 11 -19.03 6.10 -6.19
C SER A 11 -18.68 7.39 -6.96
N GLY A 12 -17.56 7.41 -7.69
CA GLY A 12 -17.18 8.52 -8.58
C GLY A 12 -16.36 9.66 -7.95
N GLY A 13 -16.01 9.59 -6.66
CA GLY A 13 -15.10 10.56 -6.05
C GLY A 13 -13.65 10.30 -6.47
N SER A 14 -12.85 11.36 -6.66
CA SER A 14 -11.42 11.29 -7.01
C SER A 14 -10.63 12.50 -6.52
N GLY A 15 -9.29 12.42 -6.57
CA GLY A 15 -8.40 13.54 -6.21
C GLY A 15 -6.95 13.11 -6.06
N THR A 16 -6.15 13.91 -5.34
CA THR A 16 -4.76 13.57 -4.99
C THR A 16 -4.53 13.57 -3.49
N TYR A 17 -3.42 12.96 -3.08
CA TYR A 17 -2.92 13.02 -1.72
C TYR A 17 -1.39 13.13 -1.70
N ALA A 18 -0.87 13.71 -0.64
CA ALA A 18 0.56 13.79 -0.35
C ALA A 18 0.84 13.07 0.98
N VAL A 19 1.92 12.29 1.03
CA VAL A 19 2.42 11.69 2.26
C VAL A 19 3.05 12.78 3.13
N THR A 20 2.61 12.86 4.37
CA THR A 20 3.11 13.85 5.34
C THR A 20 4.11 13.26 6.31
N ARG A 21 3.95 11.98 6.70
CA ARG A 21 4.84 11.30 7.66
C ARG A 21 4.75 9.78 7.58
N LEU A 22 5.84 9.08 7.88
CA LEU A 22 5.81 7.65 8.23
C LEU A 22 5.47 7.50 9.71
N VAL A 23 4.42 6.74 10.00
CA VAL A 23 3.99 6.40 11.35
C VAL A 23 4.69 5.13 11.82
N SER A 24 4.66 4.07 11.03
CA SER A 24 5.33 2.80 11.33
C SER A 24 5.72 2.05 10.07
N TRP A 25 6.78 1.25 10.19
CA TRP A 25 7.21 0.29 9.18
C TRP A 25 7.64 -0.99 9.90
N GLU A 26 7.02 -2.10 9.53
CA GLU A 26 7.34 -3.43 10.02
C GLU A 26 7.71 -4.31 8.83
N SER A 27 9.00 -4.67 8.76
CA SER A 27 9.50 -5.58 7.74
C SER A 27 9.14 -7.02 8.10
N ALA A 28 8.59 -7.75 7.14
CA ALA A 28 8.36 -9.19 7.24
C ALA A 28 9.38 -9.99 6.42
N GLY A 29 10.50 -9.37 6.04
CA GLY A 29 11.59 -9.99 5.31
C GLY A 29 11.48 -9.86 3.78
N PRO A 30 12.55 -10.25 3.06
CA PRO A 30 12.57 -10.19 1.61
C PRO A 30 11.54 -11.15 1.01
N GLN A 31 11.00 -10.80 -0.15
CA GLN A 31 10.11 -11.69 -0.90
C GLN A 31 10.86 -12.93 -1.37
N ALA A 32 10.28 -14.11 -1.16
CA ALA A 32 10.80 -15.36 -1.68
C ALA A 32 10.79 -15.35 -3.22
N CYS A 33 11.76 -16.07 -3.82
CA CYS A 33 11.98 -16.10 -5.27
C CYS A 33 10.71 -16.43 -6.07
N CYS A 34 10.32 -15.54 -6.99
CA CYS A 34 9.43 -15.72 -8.15
C CYS A 34 9.54 -14.48 -9.08
N PRO A 35 9.30 -14.61 -10.40
CA PRO A 35 9.17 -13.46 -11.29
C PRO A 35 7.87 -12.71 -10.98
N PHE A 36 8.00 -11.43 -10.64
CA PHE A 36 6.88 -10.50 -10.56
C PHE A 36 6.99 -9.53 -11.73
N THR A 37 5.87 -9.19 -12.36
CA THR A 37 5.80 -8.00 -13.20
C THR A 37 5.79 -6.79 -12.25
N VAL A 38 6.96 -6.21 -12.01
CA VAL A 38 7.14 -5.01 -11.20
C VAL A 38 7.30 -3.81 -12.13
N ASN A 39 6.35 -2.89 -12.09
CA ASN A 39 6.28 -1.75 -13.02
C ASN A 39 6.91 -0.46 -12.46
N ILE A 40 7.62 -0.51 -11.34
CA ILE A 40 8.01 0.70 -10.57
C ILE A 40 9.53 0.85 -10.43
N ASP A 41 10.26 -0.14 -9.86
CA ASP A 41 11.74 -0.14 -9.82
C ASP A 41 12.32 -1.54 -9.50
N ALA A 42 13.66 -1.63 -9.43
CA ALA A 42 14.45 -2.88 -9.26
C ALA A 42 15.02 -3.11 -7.83
N GLY A 43 14.49 -2.44 -6.79
CA GLY A 43 14.96 -2.53 -5.41
C GLY A 43 14.68 -3.88 -4.74
N THR A 44 15.19 -4.06 -3.52
CA THR A 44 14.96 -5.30 -2.76
C THR A 44 13.49 -5.39 -2.36
N ARG A 45 12.78 -6.27 -3.07
CA ARG A 45 11.37 -6.59 -2.84
C ARG A 45 11.17 -7.15 -1.44
N THR A 46 10.33 -6.50 -0.65
CA THR A 46 10.18 -6.78 0.78
C THR A 46 8.70 -6.90 1.15
N ASN A 47 8.37 -7.93 1.92
CA ASN A 47 7.06 -8.09 2.54
C ASN A 47 6.98 -7.21 3.80
N GLY A 48 5.79 -6.78 4.19
CA GLY A 48 5.66 -6.00 5.42
C GLY A 48 4.39 -5.18 5.50
N THR A 49 4.36 -4.30 6.51
CA THR A 49 3.28 -3.35 6.72
C THR A 49 3.85 -1.97 6.98
N ALA A 50 3.34 -0.97 6.26
CA ALA A 50 3.64 0.44 6.47
C ALA A 50 2.38 1.21 6.85
N VAL A 51 2.52 2.17 7.76
CA VAL A 51 1.47 3.14 8.06
C VAL A 51 2.03 4.54 7.83
N VAL A 52 1.35 5.34 7.01
CA VAL A 52 1.74 6.73 6.72
C VAL A 52 0.56 7.68 6.92
N THR A 53 0.82 8.88 7.42
CA THR A 53 -0.19 9.96 7.38
C THR A 53 -0.16 10.64 6.02
N ILE A 54 -1.35 11.04 5.54
CA ILE A 54 -1.53 11.73 4.26
C ILE A 54 -2.43 12.96 4.41
N ALA A 55 -2.20 13.94 3.55
CA ALA A 55 -3.09 15.08 3.34
C ALA A 55 -3.70 14.98 1.94
N PHE A 56 -5.02 15.05 1.84
CA PHE A 56 -5.75 15.10 0.58
C PHE A 56 -5.77 16.52 0.00
N SER A 57 -5.88 16.63 -1.32
CA SER A 57 -5.93 17.91 -2.03
C SER A 57 -7.13 18.79 -1.66
N ASP A 58 -8.19 18.21 -1.10
CA ASP A 58 -9.38 18.93 -0.62
C ASP A 58 -9.28 19.36 0.85
N GLY A 59 -8.09 19.28 1.44
CA GLY A 59 -7.80 19.69 2.81
C GLY A 59 -8.09 18.63 3.87
N ALA A 60 -8.72 17.50 3.51
CA ALA A 60 -8.93 16.40 4.44
C ALA A 60 -7.60 15.72 4.84
N GLN A 61 -7.57 15.12 6.02
CA GLN A 61 -6.45 14.29 6.49
C GLN A 61 -6.83 12.81 6.50
N GLY A 62 -5.82 11.96 6.42
CA GLY A 62 -6.00 10.52 6.40
C GLY A 62 -4.75 9.75 6.82
N VAL A 63 -4.91 8.43 6.87
CA VAL A 63 -3.83 7.47 7.08
C VAL A 63 -3.93 6.39 6.01
N LEU A 64 -2.81 6.06 5.36
CA LEU A 64 -2.70 4.85 4.56
C LEU A 64 -2.08 3.74 5.41
N THR A 65 -2.78 2.62 5.52
CA THR A 65 -2.21 1.34 5.94
C THR A 65 -1.95 0.53 4.68
N ILE A 66 -0.70 0.14 4.47
CA ILE A 66 -0.22 -0.53 3.26
C ILE A 66 0.35 -1.87 3.69
N GLY A 67 -0.18 -2.97 3.14
CA GLY A 67 0.26 -4.32 3.46
C GLY A 67 0.72 -5.06 2.21
N CYS A 68 1.88 -5.70 2.31
CA CYS A 68 2.48 -6.52 1.26
C CYS A 68 2.70 -7.95 1.80
N HIS A 69 1.79 -8.83 1.41
CA HIS A 69 1.81 -10.28 1.57
C HIS A 69 2.18 -10.95 0.23
N GLY A 70 3.45 -10.79 -0.16
CA GLY A 70 4.03 -11.57 -1.25
C GLY A 70 4.53 -12.94 -0.80
N PRO A 71 5.18 -13.70 -1.69
CA PRO A 71 5.75 -15.00 -1.37
C PRO A 71 6.72 -14.93 -0.19
N GLY A 72 6.63 -15.92 0.68
CA GLY A 72 7.44 -15.99 1.90
C GLY A 72 6.97 -15.07 3.04
N ALA A 73 5.91 -14.29 2.85
CA ALA A 73 5.31 -13.51 3.94
C ALA A 73 4.68 -14.44 5.00
N PRO A 74 4.81 -14.10 6.30
CA PRO A 74 4.05 -14.76 7.35
C PRO A 74 2.54 -14.44 7.26
N PRO A 75 1.66 -15.31 7.80
CA PRO A 75 0.23 -15.02 7.88
C PRO A 75 -0.05 -13.78 8.73
N GLY A 76 -1.14 -13.08 8.44
CA GLY A 76 -1.59 -11.90 9.18
C GLY A 76 -1.33 -10.56 8.49
N ILE A 77 -0.54 -10.53 7.41
CA ILE A 77 -0.38 -9.35 6.55
C ILE A 77 -1.49 -9.37 5.50
N PHE A 78 -2.26 -8.29 5.37
CA PHE A 78 -3.17 -8.15 4.23
C PHE A 78 -2.40 -7.64 3.01
N GLU A 79 -2.97 -7.85 1.82
CA GLU A 79 -2.38 -7.38 0.56
C GLU A 79 -3.19 -6.21 0.01
N GLY A 80 -2.58 -5.03 -0.11
CA GLY A 80 -3.22 -3.83 -0.66
C GLY A 80 -3.08 -2.58 0.22
N ILE A 81 -4.05 -1.67 0.09
CA ILE A 81 -4.13 -0.41 0.82
C ILE A 81 -5.50 -0.25 1.47
N ALA A 82 -5.52 0.17 2.73
CA ALA A 82 -6.69 0.71 3.41
C ALA A 82 -6.41 2.17 3.79
N THR A 83 -7.40 3.04 3.64
CA THR A 83 -7.26 4.47 3.93
C THR A 83 -8.42 5.04 4.72
N THR A 84 -8.13 6.07 5.51
CA THR A 84 -9.15 6.92 6.11
C THR A 84 -9.21 8.27 5.42
N LYS A 85 -10.42 8.82 5.30
CA LYS A 85 -10.65 10.22 4.93
C LYS A 85 -11.75 10.78 5.83
N GLY A 86 -11.35 11.56 6.82
CA GLY A 86 -12.21 11.87 7.96
C GLY A 86 -12.60 10.59 8.72
N TYR A 87 -13.88 10.41 9.03
CA TYR A 87 -14.38 9.20 9.71
C TYR A 87 -14.62 8.00 8.77
N LYS A 88 -14.52 8.19 7.45
CA LYS A 88 -14.80 7.13 6.47
C LYS A 88 -13.55 6.28 6.25
N THR A 89 -13.75 4.97 6.20
CA THR A 89 -12.71 4.00 5.86
C THR A 89 -12.98 3.45 4.46
N TYR A 90 -11.95 3.48 3.61
CA TYR A 90 -11.97 2.93 2.27
C TYR A 90 -10.96 1.80 2.21
N TYR A 91 -11.39 0.62 1.79
CA TYR A 91 -10.54 -0.55 1.71
C TYR A 91 -11.07 -1.48 0.62
N THR A 92 -10.16 -1.95 -0.22
CA THR A 92 -10.41 -3.05 -1.17
C THR A 92 -9.25 -4.02 -1.03
N VAL A 93 -9.11 -4.59 0.16
CA VAL A 93 -8.06 -5.56 0.46
C VAL A 93 -8.59 -6.95 0.15
N GLN A 94 -7.82 -7.75 -0.58
CA GLN A 94 -8.16 -9.12 -0.95
C GLN A 94 -6.96 -10.01 -0.62
N PRO A 95 -7.16 -11.26 -0.16
CA PRO A 95 -6.06 -12.21 -0.03
C PRO A 95 -5.24 -12.30 -1.33
N PRO A 96 -3.92 -12.51 -1.24
CA PRO A 96 -3.12 -12.75 -2.43
C PRO A 96 -3.59 -14.03 -3.13
N THR A 97 -3.90 -13.90 -4.43
CA THR A 97 -4.29 -15.02 -5.29
C THR A 97 -3.25 -15.16 -6.40
N ASN A 98 -2.74 -16.37 -6.61
CA ASN A 98 -1.72 -16.62 -7.62
C ASN A 98 -2.22 -16.22 -9.02
N GLY A 99 -1.40 -15.47 -9.76
CA GLY A 99 -1.69 -15.04 -11.13
C GLY A 99 -2.72 -13.92 -11.30
N VAL A 100 -3.20 -13.30 -10.21
CA VAL A 100 -4.20 -12.22 -10.27
C VAL A 100 -3.57 -10.87 -9.95
N ASP A 101 -3.60 -9.96 -10.93
CA ASP A 101 -3.34 -8.54 -10.70
C ASP A 101 -4.59 -7.88 -10.08
N ALA A 102 -4.50 -7.53 -8.80
CA ALA A 102 -5.60 -6.95 -8.02
C ALA A 102 -5.12 -5.73 -7.23
N ASN A 103 -4.33 -4.84 -7.85
CA ASN A 103 -3.72 -3.67 -7.21
C ASN A 103 -2.83 -4.07 -6.02
N ARG A 104 -1.97 -5.05 -6.27
CA ARG A 104 -1.02 -5.59 -5.31
C ARG A 104 0.05 -4.55 -4.98
N THR A 105 0.60 -4.63 -3.78
CA THR A 105 1.65 -3.72 -3.30
C THR A 105 2.99 -4.44 -3.28
N ILE A 106 4.05 -3.67 -3.44
CA ILE A 106 5.41 -4.16 -3.28
C ILE A 106 6.24 -3.05 -2.64
N PHE A 107 6.97 -3.39 -1.58
CA PHE A 107 7.93 -2.47 -0.99
C PHE A 107 9.31 -2.69 -1.59
N HIS A 108 9.96 -1.60 -1.95
CA HIS A 108 11.38 -1.57 -2.28
C HIS A 108 12.10 -0.79 -1.18
N VAL A 109 12.92 -1.50 -0.40
CA VAL A 109 13.73 -0.90 0.67
C VAL A 109 15.19 -0.85 0.23
N ARG A 110 15.91 0.19 0.65
CA ARG A 110 17.34 0.40 0.44
C ARG A 110 18.04 0.52 1.78
#